data_AF-A0AAU8FMP0-F1
#
_entry.id   AF-A0AAU8FMP0-F1
#
_cell.length_a   1.000
_cell.length_b   1.000
_cell.length_c   1.000
_cell.angle_alpha   90.00
_cell.angle_beta   90.00
_cell.angle_gamma   90.00
#
_symmetry.space_group_name_H-M   'P 1'
#
loop_
_entity.id
_entity.type
_entity.pdbx_description
1 polymer ?
#
loop_
_entity_poly.entity_id
_entity_poly.type
_entity_poly.pdbx_seq_one_letter_code
_entity_poly.pdbx_strand_id
1 'polypeptide(L)' 'MISRIRRINAFIRLGQFIGDAANEETIAEWVAAAKSRNNWFTPANVRLSLNAIAEQYLNEEKLKELGRKLSRACSIA' A
#
# COMPACT_ATOMS: atom_id res chain seq x y z
N MET A 1 -17.79 -12.62 -5.02
CA MET A 1 -17.55 -11.49 -4.08
C MET A 1 -16.39 -11.85 -3.16
N ILE A 2 -15.27 -11.13 -3.21
CA ILE A 2 -14.10 -11.43 -2.37
C ILE A 2 -14.43 -11.04 -0.91
N SER A 3 -14.22 -11.95 0.03
CA SER A 3 -14.50 -11.69 1.45
C SER A 3 -13.68 -10.50 1.96
N ARG A 4 -14.23 -9.75 2.92
CA ARG A 4 -13.54 -8.58 3.52
C ARG A 4 -12.16 -8.98 4.08
N ILE A 5 -12.09 -10.13 4.73
CA ILE A 5 -10.86 -10.70 5.30
C ILE A 5 -9.84 -10.98 4.20
N ARG A 6 -10.27 -11.55 3.07
CA ARG A 6 -9.37 -11.87 1.95
C ARG A 6 -8.80 -10.60 1.29
N ARG A 7 -9.57 -9.51 1.25
CA ARG A 7 -9.08 -8.19 0.81
C ARG A 7 -8.06 -7.61 1.79
N ILE A 8 -8.35 -7.60 3.09
CA ILE A 8 -7.42 -7.11 4.12
C ILE A 8 -6.09 -7.88 4.07
N ASN A 9 -6.15 -9.20 4.00
CA ASN A 9 -4.94 -10.03 3.92
C ASN A 9 -4.13 -9.77 2.64
N ALA A 10 -4.78 -9.48 1.51
CA ALA A 10 -4.07 -9.12 0.29
C ALA A 10 -3.32 -7.79 0.42
N PHE A 11 -3.93 -6.80 1.09
CA PHE A 11 -3.27 -5.51 1.36
C PHE A 11 -2.11 -5.65 2.34
N ILE A 12 -2.27 -6.46 3.40
CA ILE A 12 -1.17 -6.74 4.34
C ILE A 12 0.02 -7.39 3.60
N ARG A 13 -0.26 -8.38 2.74
CA ARG A 13 0.78 -9.02 1.92
C ARG A 13 1.46 -8.04 0.97
N LEU A 14 0.72 -7.08 0.41
CA LEU A 14 1.30 -6.02 -0.43
C LEU A 14 2.23 -5.12 0.40
N GLY A 15 1.84 -4.73 1.60
CA GLY A 15 2.69 -3.93 2.50
C GLY A 15 3.97 -4.66 2.87
N GLN A 16 3.87 -5.96 3.19
CA GLN A 16 5.03 -6.82 3.45
C GLN A 16 5.93 -6.96 2.22
N PHE A 17 5.33 -7.14 1.03
CA PHE A 17 6.07 -7.25 -0.22
C PHE A 17 6.87 -5.98 -0.52
N ILE A 18 6.28 -4.80 -0.29
CA ILE A 18 6.95 -3.50 -0.48
C ILE A 18 8.11 -3.30 0.50
N GLY A 19 7.99 -3.81 1.73
CA GLY A 19 9.03 -3.69 2.77
C GLY A 19 10.12 -4.76 2.73
N ASP A 20 9.98 -5.80 1.91
CA ASP A 20 10.92 -6.91 1.83
C ASP A 20 12.06 -6.59 0.86
N ALA A 21 13.30 -6.69 1.35
CA ALA A 21 14.51 -6.45 0.57
C ALA A 21 14.66 -7.42 -0.61
N ALA A 22 14.05 -8.61 -0.55
CA ALA A 22 14.05 -9.55 -1.66
C ALA A 22 13.31 -9.02 -2.91
N ASN A 23 12.40 -8.05 -2.74
CA ASN A 23 11.60 -7.48 -3.84
C ASN A 23 12.10 -6.10 -4.29
N GLU A 24 13.27 -5.64 -3.81
CA GLU A 24 13.82 -4.32 -4.15
C GLU A 24 13.96 -4.11 -5.67
N GLU A 25 14.32 -5.17 -6.41
CA GLU A 25 14.46 -5.11 -7.87
C GLU A 25 13.11 -4.79 -8.55
N THR A 26 12.03 -5.45 -8.13
CA THR A 26 10.68 -5.18 -8.64
C THR A 26 10.22 -3.77 -8.29
N ILE A 27 10.52 -3.31 -7.08
CA ILE A 27 10.18 -1.94 -6.66
C ILE A 27 10.98 -0.91 -7.45
N ALA A 28 12.26 -1.18 -7.74
CA ALA A 28 13.09 -0.31 -8.56
C ALA A 28 12.52 -0.18 -9.98
N GLU A 29 12.02 -1.26 -10.57
CA GLU A 29 11.32 -1.22 -11.86
C GLU A 29 10.07 -0.33 -11.81
N TRP A 30 9.25 -0.46 -10.76
CA TRP A 30 8.04 0.36 -10.60
C TRP A 30 8.39 1.85 -10.45
N VAL A 31 9.45 2.15 -9.70
CA VAL A 31 9.96 3.50 -9.51
C VAL A 31 10.48 4.07 -10.84
N ALA A 32 11.20 3.28 -11.63
CA ALA A 32 11.69 3.67 -12.95
C ALA A 32 10.53 3.92 -13.94
N ALA A 33 9.51 3.06 -13.92
CA ALA A 33 8.31 3.21 -14.72
C ALA A 33 7.47 4.44 -14.31
N ALA A 34 7.42 4.77 -13.01
CA ALA A 34 6.74 5.97 -12.54
C ALA A 34 7.45 7.25 -13.00
N LYS A 35 8.79 7.28 -12.93
CA LYS A 35 9.60 8.40 -13.46
C LYS A 35 9.41 8.56 -14.97
N SER A 36 9.41 7.46 -15.74
CA SER A 36 9.27 7.53 -17.20
C SER A 36 7.92 8.09 -17.65
N ARG A 37 6.87 7.91 -16.84
CA ARG A 37 5.54 8.46 -17.10
C ARG A 37 5.38 9.92 -16.71
N ASN A 38 6.16 10.41 -15.75
CA ASN A 38 6.11 11.81 -15.33
C ASN A 38 7.46 12.28 -14.78
N ASN A 39 8.04 13.28 -15.44
CA ASN A 39 9.34 13.84 -15.09
C ASN A 39 9.35 14.56 -13.72
N TRP A 40 8.21 14.86 -13.12
CA TRP A 40 8.16 15.37 -11.74
C TRP A 40 8.42 14.30 -10.67
N PHE A 41 8.27 13.02 -11.00
CA PHE A 41 8.53 11.94 -10.05
C PHE A 41 10.02 11.63 -9.99
N THR A 42 10.63 11.97 -8.85
CA THR A 42 12.00 11.53 -8.54
C THR A 42 11.96 10.11 -7.96
N PRO A 43 12.91 9.22 -8.30
CA PRO A 43 12.94 7.87 -7.75
C PRO A 43 12.86 7.81 -6.23
N ALA A 44 13.54 8.75 -5.56
CA ALA A 44 13.51 8.91 -4.12
C ALA A 44 12.09 9.23 -3.60
N ASN A 45 11.36 10.15 -4.25
CA ASN A 45 10.02 10.54 -3.83
C ASN A 45 9.00 9.41 -4.03
N VAL A 46 9.13 8.65 -5.13
CA VAL A 46 8.28 7.49 -5.38
C VAL A 46 8.54 6.40 -4.35
N ARG A 47 9.82 6.11 -4.04
CA ARG A 47 10.18 5.15 -3.00
C ARG A 47 9.67 5.58 -1.62
N LEU A 48 9.86 6.85 -1.27
CA LEU A 48 9.40 7.39 0.01
C LEU A 48 7.87 7.32 0.13
N SER A 49 7.15 7.59 -0.96
CA SER A 49 5.70 7.46 -1.01
C SER A 49 5.25 6.00 -0.88
N LEU A 50 5.93 5.05 -1.56
CA LEU A 50 5.63 3.63 -1.46
C LEU A 50 5.84 3.11 -0.03
N ASN A 51 6.94 3.50 0.62
CA ASN A 51 7.23 3.16 2.01
C ASN A 51 6.18 3.76 2.95
N ALA A 52 5.81 5.04 2.76
CA ALA A 52 4.77 5.68 3.55
C ALA A 52 3.42 4.96 3.39
N ILE A 53 3.07 4.50 2.19
CA ILE A 53 1.84 3.71 1.96
C ILE A 53 1.93 2.36 2.69
N ALA A 54 3.06 1.66 2.59
CA ALA A 54 3.28 0.40 3.27
C ALA A 54 3.14 0.51 4.80
N GLU A 55 3.79 1.52 5.39
CA GLU A 55 3.80 1.72 6.85
C GLU A 55 2.49 2.30 7.38
N GLN A 56 1.94 3.32 6.73
CA GLN A 56 0.82 4.10 7.28
C GLN A 56 -0.55 3.50 6.94
N TYR A 57 -0.67 2.79 5.81
CA TYR A 57 -1.96 2.33 5.28
C TYR A 57 -2.07 0.83 5.09
N LEU A 58 -0.98 0.11 4.83
CA LEU A 58 -0.99 -1.34 4.60
C LEU A 58 -0.63 -2.15 5.85
N ASN A 59 -0.43 -1.49 6.99
CA ASN A 59 -0.22 -2.14 8.28
C ASN A 59 -1.52 -2.80 8.78
N GLU A 60 -1.40 -4.00 9.34
CA GLU A 60 -2.52 -4.80 9.83
C GLU A 60 -3.40 -4.04 10.84
N GLU A 61 -2.78 -3.34 11.79
CA GLU A 61 -3.52 -2.59 12.81
C GLU A 61 -4.31 -1.44 12.19
N LYS A 62 -3.66 -0.65 11.32
CA LYS A 62 -4.27 0.47 10.59
C LYS A 62 -5.41 0.01 9.68
N LEU A 63 -5.24 -1.12 8.98
CA LEU A 63 -6.28 -1.68 8.11
C LEU A 63 -7.50 -2.19 8.89
N LYS A 64 -7.26 -2.85 10.04
CA LYS A 64 -8.35 -3.28 10.93
C LYS A 64 -9.09 -2.08 11.52
N GLU A 65 -8.37 -1.03 11.91
CA GLU A 65 -8.95 0.22 12.40
C GLU A 65 -9.75 0.92 11.31
N LEU A 66 -9.19 1.08 10.12
CA LEU A 66 -9.86 1.67 8.95
C LEU A 66 -11.14 0.90 8.60
N GLY A 67 -11.07 -0.44 8.58
CA GLY A 67 -12.23 -1.29 8.35
C GLY A 67 -13.32 -1.11 9.39
N ARG A 68 -12.95 -0.91 10.66
CA ARG A 68 -13.87 -0.61 11.76
C ARG A 68 -14.50 0.78 11.58
N LYS A 69 -13.70 1.80 11.25
CA LYS A 69 -14.16 3.18 11.02
C LYS A 69 -15.14 3.26 9.85
N LEU A 70 -14.83 2.60 8.74
CA LEU A 70 -15.69 2.53 7.56
C LEU A 70 -16.99 1.76 7.83
N SER A 71 -16.95 0.68 8.63
CA SER A 71 -18.18 -0.02 9.02
C SER A 71 -19.12 0.85 9.85
N ARG A 72 -18.58 1.73 10.71
CA ARG A 72 -19.37 2.70 11.48
C ARG A 72 -19.92 3.82 10.61
N ALA A 73 -19.13 4.31 9.65
CA ALA A 73 -19.57 5.35 8.73
C ALA A 73 -20.73 4.88 7.82
N CYS A 74 -20.74 3.59 7.43
CA CYS A 74 -21.78 3.01 6.59
C CYS A 74 -23.06 2.62 7.35
N SER A 75 -23.05 2.56 8.68
CA SER A 75 -24.25 2.32 9.50
C SER A 75 -25.06 3.59 9.80
N ILE A 76 -24.57 4.76 9.38
CA ILE A 76 -25.21 6.06 9.61
C ILE A 76 -25.76 6.64 8.27
N ALA A 77 -25.57 5.93 7.15
CA ALA A 77 -26.05 6.32 5.82
C ALA A 77 -27.25 5.49 5.39
#